data_AF-A0A7V7TKW7-F1
#
_entry.id   AF-A0A7V7TKW7-F1
#
_cell.length_a   1.000
_cell.length_b   1.000
_cell.length_c   1.000
_cell.angle_alpha   90.00
_cell.angle_beta   90.00
_cell.angle_gamma   90.00
#
_symmetry.space_group_name_H-M   'P 1'
#
loop_
_entity.id
_entity.type
_entity.pdbx_description
1 polymer ?
#
loop_
_entity_poly.entity_id
_entity_poly.type
_entity_poly.pdbx_seq_one_letter_code
_entity_poly.pdbx_strand_id
1 'polypeptide(L)'
;MEIKVNFLDNLRLEAKFDDFTVIADQPIRYKGDGSAPGPFDYFLASSALCAAYFVKLYCQTRGIPTENIRLSQNNIVDPENRYAQIFKIQVELPADISEKDRLGILRSIDRCTVKKVVQQGPEFIIEEVDNLDADAQALLMPVSDTTTYIAGKDLPLEQTIANMSGILADLGMKIEIASWRNIVPNVWSLHIRDAQSPMCFTNGKGSTKESALASALGEFIERLNCNFFYNDQFWGEDIAAAEFVHYPNERWFKPGPKDALPAEILDEHCLAIYNPDGELRGSHLYDTNSGNTLR
;
A
#
# COMPACT_ATOMS: atom_id res chain seq x y z
N MET A 1 -4.69 0.29 -5.06
CA MET A 1 -4.42 1.64 -5.60
C MET A 1 -5.64 2.09 -6.36
N GLU A 2 -6.44 2.93 -5.73
CA GLU A 2 -7.49 3.70 -6.38
C GLU A 2 -6.89 4.86 -7.18
N ILE A 3 -7.46 5.15 -8.36
CA ILE A 3 -7.13 6.35 -9.16
C ILE A 3 -8.42 7.16 -9.30
N LYS A 4 -8.43 8.38 -8.77
CA LYS A 4 -9.56 9.32 -8.91
C LYS A 4 -9.28 10.28 -10.06
N VAL A 5 -10.27 10.51 -10.91
CA VAL A 5 -10.14 11.40 -12.08
C VAL A 5 -11.03 12.63 -11.91
N ASN A 6 -10.43 13.81 -12.03
CA ASN A 6 -11.13 15.08 -12.14
C ASN A 6 -11.15 15.53 -13.62
N PHE A 7 -12.28 16.06 -14.05
CA PHE A 7 -12.40 16.71 -15.35
C PHE A 7 -11.98 18.16 -15.21
N LEU A 8 -10.97 18.57 -15.98
CA LEU A 8 -10.49 19.94 -16.05
C LEU A 8 -11.11 20.64 -17.27
N ASP A 9 -10.65 21.87 -17.55
CA ASP A 9 -11.09 22.63 -18.72
C ASP A 9 -10.80 21.90 -20.05
N ASN A 10 -11.68 22.09 -21.03
CA ASN A 10 -11.62 21.47 -22.36
C ASN A 10 -11.57 19.93 -22.32
N LEU A 11 -10.51 19.30 -22.83
CA LEU A 11 -10.33 17.84 -22.87
C LEU A 11 -9.24 17.36 -21.90
N ARG A 12 -8.89 18.20 -20.92
CA ARG A 12 -7.86 17.90 -19.92
C ARG A 12 -8.45 17.08 -18.78
N LEU A 13 -7.67 16.10 -18.32
CA LEU A 13 -8.03 15.19 -17.24
C LEU A 13 -6.92 15.21 -16.20
N GLU A 14 -7.29 15.16 -14.92
CA GLU A 14 -6.37 15.04 -13.81
C GLU A 14 -6.62 13.72 -13.08
N ALA A 15 -5.64 12.82 -13.10
CA ALA A 15 -5.65 11.61 -12.30
C ALA A 15 -4.86 11.85 -11.00
N LYS A 16 -5.44 11.51 -9.85
CA LYS A 16 -4.80 11.51 -8.53
C LYS A 16 -4.76 10.11 -7.95
N PHE A 17 -3.60 9.71 -7.46
CA PHE A 17 -3.36 8.43 -6.79
C PHE A 17 -2.12 8.53 -5.91
N ASP A 18 -2.16 7.97 -4.70
CA ASP A 18 -1.14 8.21 -3.68
C ASP A 18 -0.83 9.73 -3.55
N ASP A 19 0.45 10.12 -3.55
CA ASP A 19 0.91 11.52 -3.55
C ASP A 19 1.14 12.09 -4.96
N PHE A 20 0.71 11.38 -6.00
CA PHE A 20 0.99 11.73 -7.39
C PHE A 20 -0.23 12.30 -8.12
N THR A 21 0.07 13.27 -8.99
CA THR A 21 -0.90 13.86 -9.92
C THR A 21 -0.38 13.71 -11.34
N VAL A 22 -1.23 13.20 -12.24
CA VAL A 22 -0.93 13.08 -13.67
C VAL A 22 -1.99 13.83 -14.46
N ILE A 23 -1.55 14.76 -15.32
CA ILE A 23 -2.43 15.46 -16.26
C ILE A 23 -2.34 14.76 -17.61
N ALA A 24 -3.49 14.49 -18.21
CA ALA A 24 -3.60 14.04 -19.59
C ALA A 24 -4.38 15.06 -20.42
N ASP A 25 -4.03 15.18 -21.70
CA ASP A 25 -4.71 16.07 -22.63
C ASP A 25 -4.71 15.47 -24.04
N GLN A 26 -5.70 15.83 -24.84
CA GLN A 26 -5.73 15.46 -26.24
C GLN A 26 -4.91 16.47 -27.06
N PRO A 27 -4.24 16.03 -28.14
CA PRO A 27 -3.58 16.96 -29.04
C PRO A 27 -4.59 17.85 -29.77
N ILE A 28 -4.13 18.98 -30.31
CA ILE A 28 -4.96 19.96 -31.06
C ILE A 28 -5.76 19.31 -32.19
N ARG A 29 -5.20 18.32 -32.88
CA ARG A 29 -5.89 17.57 -33.95
C ARG A 29 -7.16 16.84 -33.47
N TYR A 30 -7.26 16.55 -32.17
CA TYR A 30 -8.42 15.95 -31.51
C TYR A 30 -9.15 16.96 -30.62
N LYS A 31 -9.00 18.27 -30.89
CA LYS A 31 -9.66 19.39 -30.21
C LYS A 31 -9.22 19.63 -28.75
N GLY A 32 -8.16 18.98 -28.28
CA GLY A 32 -7.57 19.31 -26.98
C GLY A 32 -6.53 20.43 -27.08
N ASP A 33 -5.90 20.78 -25.96
CA ASP A 33 -4.92 21.88 -25.92
C ASP A 33 -3.50 21.38 -26.26
N GLY A 34 -3.27 20.06 -26.26
CA GLY A 34 -1.96 19.45 -26.42
C GLY A 34 -0.98 19.81 -25.30
N SER A 35 -1.50 20.18 -24.12
CA SER A 35 -0.74 20.66 -22.97
C SER A 35 -0.06 19.54 -22.17
N ALA A 36 -0.50 18.29 -22.37
CA ALA A 36 0.02 17.09 -21.73
C ALA A 36 -0.08 15.88 -22.67
N PRO A 37 0.64 14.77 -22.41
CA PRO A 37 0.47 13.51 -23.14
C PRO A 37 -0.97 13.00 -23.08
N GLY A 38 -1.41 12.28 -24.11
CA GLY A 38 -2.71 11.60 -24.07
C GLY A 38 -2.68 10.40 -23.11
N PRO A 39 -3.85 9.92 -22.64
CA PRO A 39 -3.90 8.76 -21.73
C PRO A 39 -3.16 7.52 -22.26
N PHE A 40 -3.26 7.25 -23.57
CA PHE A 40 -2.58 6.12 -24.20
C PHE A 40 -1.05 6.31 -24.26
N ASP A 41 -0.56 7.55 -24.32
CA ASP A 41 0.88 7.83 -24.33
C ASP A 41 1.52 7.45 -22.99
N TYR A 42 0.82 7.66 -21.88
CA TYR A 42 1.26 7.19 -20.55
C TYR A 42 1.36 5.67 -20.49
N PHE A 43 0.41 4.94 -21.07
CA PHE A 43 0.48 3.49 -21.16
C PHE A 43 1.74 3.04 -21.92
N LEU A 44 2.03 3.64 -23.08
CA LEU A 44 3.22 3.34 -23.87
C LEU A 44 4.53 3.75 -23.17
N ALA A 45 4.55 4.89 -22.48
CA ALA A 45 5.69 5.31 -21.69
C ALA A 45 5.95 4.35 -20.52
N SER A 46 4.89 3.87 -19.87
CA SER A 46 4.98 2.96 -18.73
C SER A 46 5.67 1.64 -19.09
N SER A 47 5.46 1.11 -20.31
CA SER A 47 6.11 -0.12 -20.75
C SER A 47 7.61 0.08 -20.99
N ALA A 48 8.01 1.20 -21.60
CA ALA A 48 9.41 1.54 -21.79
C ALA A 48 10.13 1.79 -20.45
N LEU A 49 9.49 2.55 -19.54
CA LEU A 49 10.01 2.83 -18.19
C LEU A 49 10.14 1.54 -17.36
N CYS A 50 9.16 0.64 -17.43
CA CYS A 50 9.22 -0.65 -16.76
C CYS A 50 10.41 -1.49 -17.25
N ALA A 51 10.64 -1.58 -18.56
CA ALA A 51 11.82 -2.25 -19.09
C ALA A 51 13.12 -1.60 -18.56
N ALA A 52 13.23 -0.27 -18.60
CA ALA A 52 14.40 0.46 -18.10
C ALA A 52 14.64 0.25 -16.60
N TYR A 53 13.58 0.18 -15.79
CA TYR A 53 13.67 -0.16 -14.37
C TYR A 53 14.33 -1.52 -14.15
N PHE A 54 13.90 -2.56 -14.89
CA PHE A 54 14.50 -3.90 -14.75
C PHE A 54 15.96 -3.97 -15.23
N VAL A 55 16.35 -3.14 -16.21
CA VAL A 55 17.75 -2.95 -16.57
C VAL A 55 18.53 -2.32 -15.42
N LYS A 56 18.03 -1.21 -14.87
CA LYS A 56 18.66 -0.48 -13.77
C LYS A 56 18.83 -1.36 -12.53
N LEU A 57 17.80 -2.10 -12.14
CA LEU A 57 17.83 -3.03 -11.02
C LEU A 57 18.89 -4.13 -11.20
N TYR A 58 18.98 -4.73 -12.40
CA TYR A 58 19.99 -5.74 -12.71
C TYR A 58 21.41 -5.19 -12.55
N CYS A 59 21.64 -4.00 -13.11
CA CYS A 59 22.93 -3.32 -13.08
C CYS A 59 23.33 -2.93 -11.66
N GLN A 60 22.41 -2.32 -10.89
CA GLN A 60 22.64 -1.93 -9.50
C GLN A 60 23.03 -3.11 -8.61
N THR A 61 22.34 -4.25 -8.76
CA THR A 61 22.62 -5.47 -7.96
C THR A 61 24.02 -6.04 -8.23
N ARG A 62 24.65 -5.68 -9.35
CA ARG A 62 25.95 -6.20 -9.79
C ARG A 62 27.05 -5.15 -9.85
N GLY A 63 26.76 -3.92 -9.43
CA GLY A 63 27.70 -2.80 -9.53
C GLY A 63 28.07 -2.43 -10.96
N ILE A 64 27.18 -2.68 -11.94
CA ILE A 64 27.40 -2.30 -13.34
C ILE A 64 26.92 -0.85 -13.53
N PRO A 65 27.74 0.06 -14.06
CA PRO A 65 27.31 1.42 -14.39
C PRO A 65 26.21 1.40 -15.47
N THR A 66 25.20 2.26 -15.32
CA THR A 66 24.13 2.42 -16.32
C THR A 66 24.44 3.47 -17.38
N GLU A 67 25.63 4.06 -17.33
CA GLU A 67 26.10 5.04 -18.30
C GLU A 67 26.11 4.41 -19.71
N ASN A 68 25.64 5.17 -20.70
CA ASN A 68 25.55 4.72 -22.10
C ASN A 68 24.63 3.53 -22.38
N ILE A 69 23.82 3.07 -21.41
CA ILE A 69 22.71 2.17 -21.68
C ILE A 69 21.51 3.01 -22.12
N ARG A 70 20.95 2.70 -23.29
CA ARG A 70 19.78 3.41 -23.84
C ARG A 70 18.66 2.43 -24.18
N LEU A 71 17.43 2.85 -23.95
CA LEU A 71 16.24 2.10 -24.32
C LEU A 71 15.34 2.97 -25.17
N SER A 72 14.75 2.38 -26.21
CA SER A 72 13.70 3.01 -27.01
C SER A 72 12.57 2.02 -27.25
N GLN A 73 11.35 2.53 -27.33
CA GLN A 73 10.18 1.75 -27.70
C GLN A 73 9.57 2.36 -28.95
N ASN A 74 9.29 1.50 -29.93
CA ASN A 74 8.52 1.84 -31.11
C ASN A 74 7.30 0.91 -31.20
N ASN A 75 6.20 1.43 -31.73
CA ASN A 75 4.97 0.67 -31.86
C ASN A 75 4.68 0.44 -33.34
N ILE A 76 4.48 -0.82 -33.71
CA ILE A 76 4.03 -1.20 -35.05
C ILE A 76 2.54 -1.48 -34.93
N VAL A 77 1.73 -0.68 -35.62
CA VAL A 77 0.26 -0.79 -35.61
C VAL A 77 -0.16 -1.63 -36.80
N ASP A 78 -1.03 -2.62 -36.56
CA ASP A 78 -1.61 -3.42 -37.63
C ASP A 78 -2.56 -2.54 -38.50
N PRO A 79 -2.41 -2.55 -39.84
CA PRO A 79 -3.24 -1.75 -40.73
C PRO A 79 -4.74 -2.10 -40.72
N GLU A 80 -5.08 -3.35 -40.42
CA GLU A 80 -6.46 -3.86 -40.42
C GLU A 80 -7.09 -3.81 -39.02
N ASN A 81 -6.26 -3.85 -37.96
CA ASN A 81 -6.73 -3.72 -36.58
C ASN A 81 -5.83 -2.78 -35.77
N ARG A 82 -6.22 -1.51 -35.64
CA ARG A 82 -5.47 -0.49 -34.88
C ARG A 82 -5.17 -0.84 -33.41
N TYR A 83 -5.90 -1.80 -32.84
CA TYR A 83 -5.68 -2.27 -31.46
C TYR A 83 -4.65 -3.41 -31.38
N ALA A 84 -4.40 -4.13 -32.49
CA ALA A 84 -3.31 -5.08 -32.58
C ALA A 84 -1.99 -4.31 -32.80
N GLN A 85 -1.21 -4.16 -31.73
CA GLN A 85 0.05 -3.42 -31.77
C GLN A 85 1.21 -4.31 -31.31
N ILE A 86 2.35 -4.17 -31.98
CA ILE A 86 3.63 -4.75 -31.55
C ILE A 86 4.45 -3.65 -30.90
N PHE A 87 4.63 -3.73 -29.58
CA PHE A 87 5.52 -2.85 -28.82
C PHE A 87 6.96 -3.39 -28.89
N LYS A 88 7.78 -2.77 -29.74
CA LYS A 88 9.17 -3.15 -29.96
C LYS A 88 10.09 -2.32 -29.08
N ILE A 89 10.56 -2.93 -27.99
CA ILE A 89 11.57 -2.34 -27.10
C ILE A 89 12.95 -2.74 -27.60
N GLN A 90 13.82 -1.76 -27.84
CA GLN A 90 15.20 -1.93 -28.26
C GLN A 90 16.12 -1.41 -27.16
N VAL A 91 17.18 -2.16 -26.86
CA VAL A 91 18.16 -1.79 -25.83
C VAL A 91 19.54 -1.72 -26.47
N GLU A 92 20.15 -0.55 -26.36
CA GLU A 92 21.53 -0.29 -26.72
C GLU A 92 22.39 -0.47 -25.46
N LEU A 93 23.35 -1.39 -25.52
CA LEU A 93 24.26 -1.72 -24.41
C LEU A 93 25.70 -1.44 -24.87
N PRO A 94 26.52 -0.79 -24.04
CA PRO A 94 27.90 -0.48 -24.41
C PRO A 94 28.74 -1.74 -24.60
N ALA A 95 29.81 -1.62 -25.38
CA ALA A 95 30.61 -2.75 -25.87
C ALA A 95 31.42 -3.45 -24.78
N ASP A 96 31.64 -2.78 -23.64
CA ASP A 96 32.35 -3.27 -22.47
C ASP A 96 31.48 -4.13 -21.54
N ILE A 97 30.15 -4.18 -21.74
CA ILE A 97 29.28 -5.11 -21.02
C ILE A 97 29.57 -6.54 -21.46
N SER A 98 29.86 -7.40 -20.49
CA SER A 98 30.11 -8.83 -20.72
C SER A 98 28.91 -9.51 -21.38
N GLU A 99 29.15 -10.53 -22.21
CA GLU A 99 28.06 -11.31 -22.83
C GLU A 99 27.11 -11.94 -21.79
N LYS A 100 27.65 -12.33 -20.63
CA LYS A 100 26.86 -12.84 -19.51
C LYS A 100 25.88 -11.79 -18.99
N ASP A 101 26.34 -10.56 -18.82
CA ASP A 101 25.52 -9.47 -18.31
C ASP A 101 24.56 -8.95 -19.38
N ARG A 102 24.97 -8.90 -20.66
CA ARG A 102 24.09 -8.62 -21.80
C ARG A 102 22.87 -9.54 -21.81
N LEU A 103 23.09 -10.86 -21.73
CA LEU A 103 22.00 -11.84 -21.64
C LEU A 103 21.19 -11.69 -20.35
N GLY A 104 21.85 -11.39 -19.24
CA GLY A 104 21.20 -11.15 -17.95
C GLY A 104 20.26 -9.95 -17.96
N ILE A 105 20.67 -8.84 -18.56
CA ILE A 105 19.87 -7.63 -18.75
C ILE A 105 18.64 -7.93 -19.60
N LEU A 106 18.81 -8.61 -20.74
CA LEU A 106 17.68 -8.99 -21.60
C LEU A 106 16.68 -9.90 -20.87
N ARG A 107 17.17 -10.87 -20.07
CA ARG A 107 16.31 -11.71 -19.21
C ARG A 107 15.63 -10.91 -18.10
N SER A 108 16.27 -9.88 -17.57
CA SER A 108 15.68 -8.99 -16.56
C SER A 108 14.50 -8.21 -17.15
N ILE A 109 14.68 -7.64 -18.35
CA ILE A 109 13.59 -6.97 -19.09
C ILE A 109 12.44 -7.94 -19.37
N ASP A 110 12.73 -9.23 -19.57
CA ASP A 110 11.66 -10.19 -19.78
C ASP A 110 10.68 -10.27 -18.59
N ARG A 111 11.10 -9.87 -17.39
CA ARG A 111 10.27 -9.85 -16.18
C ARG A 111 9.48 -8.56 -15.98
N CYS A 112 9.56 -7.61 -16.92
CA CYS A 112 8.80 -6.36 -16.82
C CYS A 112 7.31 -6.60 -16.57
N THR A 113 6.83 -6.08 -15.44
CA THR A 113 5.46 -6.21 -14.96
C THR A 113 4.43 -5.74 -15.98
N VAL A 114 4.60 -4.54 -16.55
CA VAL A 114 3.67 -3.98 -17.56
C VAL A 114 3.51 -4.94 -18.73
N LYS A 115 4.62 -5.43 -19.28
CA LYS A 115 4.59 -6.39 -20.39
C LYS A 115 3.89 -7.70 -20.00
N LYS A 116 4.20 -8.26 -18.82
CA LYS A 116 3.58 -9.52 -18.37
C LYS A 116 2.07 -9.35 -18.17
N VAL A 117 1.61 -8.25 -17.57
CA VAL A 117 0.18 -7.96 -17.41
C VAL A 117 -0.50 -7.87 -18.78
N VAL A 118 0.02 -7.06 -19.71
CA VAL A 118 -0.55 -6.93 -21.06
C VAL A 118 -0.60 -8.27 -21.79
N GLN A 119 0.43 -9.11 -21.66
CA GLN A 119 0.47 -10.46 -22.25
C GLN A 119 -0.51 -11.45 -21.61
N GLN A 120 -0.92 -11.23 -20.35
CA GLN A 120 -1.96 -12.04 -19.70
C GLN A 120 -3.39 -11.60 -20.09
N GLY A 121 -3.56 -10.39 -20.64
CA GLY A 121 -4.86 -9.87 -21.05
C GLY A 121 -5.75 -9.53 -19.86
N PRO A 122 -5.50 -8.41 -19.15
CA PRO A 122 -6.37 -7.99 -18.06
C PRO A 122 -7.78 -7.73 -18.57
N GLU A 123 -8.77 -8.13 -17.78
CA GLU A 123 -10.17 -7.83 -18.04
C GLU A 123 -10.50 -6.40 -17.59
N PHE A 124 -11.28 -5.70 -18.41
CA PHE A 124 -11.83 -4.39 -18.07
C PHE A 124 -13.32 -4.57 -17.79
N ILE A 125 -13.70 -4.44 -16.54
CA ILE A 125 -15.10 -4.41 -16.11
C ILE A 125 -15.51 -2.95 -15.98
N ILE A 126 -16.63 -2.58 -16.58
CA ILE A 126 -17.19 -1.23 -16.52
C ILE A 126 -18.56 -1.35 -15.87
N GLU A 127 -18.72 -0.68 -14.74
CA GLU A 127 -19.94 -0.67 -13.95
C GLU A 127 -20.30 0.77 -13.56
N GLU A 128 -21.60 1.04 -13.45
CA GLU A 128 -22.13 2.27 -12.89
C GLU A 128 -22.45 2.01 -11.42
N VAL A 129 -22.08 2.95 -10.56
CA VAL A 129 -22.29 2.89 -9.12
C VAL A 129 -22.91 4.19 -8.62
N ASP A 130 -23.76 4.09 -7.60
CA ASP A 130 -24.37 5.26 -6.97
C ASP A 130 -23.33 6.10 -6.22
N ASN A 131 -22.30 5.46 -5.65
CA ASN A 131 -21.22 6.12 -4.92
C ASN A 131 -19.90 5.32 -4.95
N LEU A 132 -18.88 5.86 -5.63
CA LEU A 132 -17.53 5.28 -5.76
C LEU A 132 -16.81 5.03 -4.42
N ASP A 133 -17.11 5.82 -3.37
CA ASP A 133 -16.48 5.64 -2.07
C ASP A 133 -17.07 4.45 -1.29
N ALA A 134 -18.34 4.10 -1.52
CA ALA A 134 -18.98 2.95 -0.88
C ALA A 134 -18.56 1.61 -1.51
N ASP A 135 -18.37 1.55 -2.82
CA ASP A 135 -18.15 0.29 -3.54
C ASP A 135 -16.72 -0.23 -3.52
N ALA A 136 -15.71 0.59 -3.18
CA ALA A 136 -14.33 0.11 -3.09
C ALA A 136 -14.14 -1.02 -2.07
N GLN A 137 -14.97 -1.06 -1.02
CA GLN A 137 -14.92 -2.12 0.00
C GLN A 137 -15.47 -3.46 -0.53
N ALA A 138 -16.36 -3.45 -1.54
CA ALA A 138 -16.93 -4.65 -2.13
C ALA A 138 -15.87 -5.50 -2.85
N LEU A 139 -14.78 -4.89 -3.32
CA LEU A 139 -13.64 -5.58 -3.95
C LEU A 139 -12.86 -6.50 -2.98
N LEU A 140 -13.08 -6.35 -1.67
CA LEU A 140 -12.49 -7.23 -0.64
C LEU A 140 -13.33 -8.48 -0.38
N MET A 141 -14.56 -8.55 -0.89
CA MET A 141 -15.47 -9.66 -0.62
C MET A 141 -15.03 -10.90 -1.41
N PRO A 142 -14.99 -12.09 -0.78
CA PRO A 142 -14.78 -13.32 -1.53
C PRO A 142 -15.96 -13.56 -2.47
N VAL A 143 -15.67 -13.83 -3.74
CA VAL A 143 -16.65 -14.02 -4.82
C VAL A 143 -17.29 -15.43 -4.80
N SER A 144 -17.26 -16.11 -3.66
CA SER A 144 -17.59 -17.53 -3.57
C SER A 144 -18.60 -17.85 -2.48
N ASP A 145 -19.59 -18.68 -2.82
CA ASP A 145 -20.56 -19.26 -1.87
C ASP A 145 -19.95 -20.39 -1.01
N THR A 146 -18.61 -20.51 -0.98
CA THR A 146 -17.92 -21.52 -0.18
C THR A 146 -17.89 -21.14 1.29
N THR A 147 -17.85 -22.16 2.15
CA THR A 147 -17.66 -22.01 3.59
C THR A 147 -16.41 -22.77 4.01
N THR A 148 -15.31 -22.05 4.19
CA THR A 148 -13.99 -22.63 4.42
C THR A 148 -13.58 -22.47 5.88
N TYR A 149 -13.47 -23.58 6.61
CA TYR A 149 -12.90 -23.58 7.97
C TYR A 149 -11.42 -23.96 7.96
N ILE A 150 -10.62 -23.27 8.77
CA ILE A 150 -9.22 -23.63 9.03
C ILE A 150 -9.02 -23.93 10.51
N ALA A 151 -8.02 -24.75 10.84
CA ALA A 151 -7.76 -25.18 12.21
C ALA A 151 -7.54 -23.98 13.15
N GLY A 152 -8.21 -24.01 14.30
CA GLY A 152 -8.10 -22.98 15.34
C GLY A 152 -8.86 -21.68 15.06
N LYS A 153 -9.75 -21.64 14.07
CA LYS A 153 -10.65 -20.51 13.81
C LYS A 153 -12.11 -20.93 13.99
N ASP A 154 -12.88 -20.06 14.65
CA ASP A 154 -14.25 -20.35 15.06
C ASP A 154 -15.29 -20.04 13.97
N LEU A 155 -14.91 -19.25 12.96
CA LEU A 155 -15.75 -18.86 11.84
C LEU A 155 -15.12 -19.25 10.50
N PRO A 156 -15.93 -19.47 9.45
CA PRO A 156 -15.43 -19.61 8.09
C PRO A 156 -14.64 -18.37 7.66
N LEU A 157 -13.66 -18.55 6.78
CA LEU A 157 -12.85 -17.45 6.25
C LEU A 157 -13.70 -16.38 5.57
N GLU A 158 -14.67 -16.79 4.76
CA GLU A 158 -15.54 -15.92 3.98
C GLU A 158 -16.38 -15.02 4.90
N GLN A 159 -16.97 -15.60 5.94
CA GLN A 159 -17.72 -14.85 6.96
C GLN A 159 -16.82 -13.95 7.79
N THR A 160 -15.61 -14.41 8.13
CA THR A 160 -14.65 -13.60 8.91
C THR A 160 -14.23 -12.36 8.10
N ILE A 161 -13.91 -12.52 6.82
CA ILE A 161 -13.58 -11.42 5.90
C ILE A 161 -14.77 -10.46 5.81
N ALA A 162 -15.99 -10.97 5.62
CA ALA A 162 -17.20 -10.15 5.55
C ALA A 162 -17.38 -9.27 6.79
N ASN A 163 -17.28 -9.87 7.97
CA ASN A 163 -17.46 -9.17 9.23
C ASN A 163 -16.37 -8.09 9.42
N MET A 164 -15.11 -8.43 9.19
CA MET A 164 -13.99 -7.49 9.40
C MET A 164 -13.99 -6.34 8.39
N SER A 165 -14.26 -6.62 7.11
CA SER A 165 -14.39 -5.57 6.09
C SER A 165 -15.57 -4.65 6.37
N GLY A 166 -16.70 -5.19 6.86
CA GLY A 166 -17.87 -4.43 7.28
C GLY A 166 -17.57 -3.50 8.45
N ILE A 167 -16.91 -4.00 9.51
CA ILE A 167 -16.49 -3.17 10.66
C ILE A 167 -15.63 -1.99 10.21
N LEU A 168 -14.65 -2.23 9.34
CA LEU A 168 -13.77 -1.16 8.85
C LEU A 168 -14.53 -0.14 7.97
N ALA A 169 -15.49 -0.60 7.17
CA ALA A 169 -16.34 0.28 6.37
C ALA A 169 -17.24 1.17 7.25
N ASP A 170 -17.85 0.59 8.29
CA ASP A 170 -18.71 1.31 9.23
C ASP A 170 -17.93 2.40 10.00
N LEU A 171 -16.62 2.20 10.20
CA LEU A 171 -15.70 3.20 10.76
C LEU A 171 -15.26 4.26 9.74
N GLY A 172 -15.71 4.18 8.48
CA GLY A 172 -15.34 5.09 7.39
C GLY A 172 -13.97 4.80 6.77
N MET A 173 -13.36 3.65 7.07
CA MET A 173 -12.05 3.28 6.52
C MET A 173 -12.18 2.61 5.17
N LYS A 174 -11.36 3.05 4.22
CA LYS A 174 -11.33 2.53 2.85
C LYS A 174 -10.11 1.65 2.66
N ILE A 175 -10.28 0.34 2.84
CA ILE A 175 -9.16 -0.60 2.78
C ILE A 175 -8.93 -1.05 1.34
N GLU A 176 -7.68 -0.95 0.88
CA GLU A 176 -7.28 -1.47 -0.42
C GLU A 176 -6.16 -2.50 -0.32
N ILE A 177 -6.18 -3.46 -1.25
CA ILE A 177 -5.08 -4.41 -1.39
C ILE A 177 -4.01 -3.79 -2.30
N ALA A 178 -2.84 -3.51 -1.75
CA ALA A 178 -1.74 -2.94 -2.53
C ALA A 178 -0.96 -4.01 -3.30
N SER A 179 -0.81 -5.22 -2.74
CA SER A 179 -0.14 -6.31 -3.45
C SER A 179 -0.51 -7.70 -2.93
N TRP A 180 -0.41 -8.68 -3.82
CA TRP A 180 -0.51 -10.11 -3.54
C TRP A 180 0.80 -10.82 -3.90
N ARG A 181 1.14 -11.87 -3.15
CA ARG A 181 2.21 -12.80 -3.49
C ARG A 181 1.80 -14.23 -3.19
N ASN A 182 2.19 -15.14 -4.09
CA ASN A 182 2.08 -16.58 -3.93
C ASN A 182 3.35 -17.21 -4.50
N ILE A 183 4.42 -17.24 -3.69
CA ILE A 183 5.78 -17.56 -4.17
C ILE A 183 5.94 -19.08 -4.38
N VAL A 184 5.28 -19.89 -3.55
CA VAL A 184 5.27 -21.35 -3.61
C VAL A 184 3.87 -21.87 -3.26
N PRO A 185 3.49 -23.09 -3.67
CA PRO A 185 2.16 -23.64 -3.39
C PRO A 185 1.79 -23.54 -1.92
N ASN A 186 0.56 -23.09 -1.65
CA ASN A 186 -0.01 -22.95 -0.31
C ASN A 186 0.70 -21.92 0.58
N VAL A 187 1.41 -20.94 0.02
CA VAL A 187 2.03 -19.84 0.80
C VAL A 187 1.67 -18.50 0.17
N TRP A 188 0.66 -17.88 0.76
CA TRP A 188 0.13 -16.59 0.34
C TRP A 188 0.54 -15.49 1.33
N SER A 189 0.81 -14.32 0.78
CA SER A 189 0.88 -13.08 1.54
C SER A 189 0.24 -11.95 0.77
N LEU A 190 -0.33 -10.98 1.49
CA LEU A 190 -0.81 -9.73 0.91
C LEU A 190 -0.43 -8.55 1.79
N HIS A 191 -0.46 -7.37 1.18
CA HIS A 191 -0.33 -6.10 1.85
C HIS A 191 -1.62 -5.31 1.64
N ILE A 192 -2.22 -4.83 2.74
CA ILE A 192 -3.39 -3.95 2.72
C ILE A 192 -3.07 -2.63 3.40
N ARG A 193 -3.74 -1.56 3.00
CA ARG A 193 -3.61 -0.23 3.61
C ARG A 193 -4.92 0.54 3.53
N ASP A 194 -5.06 1.56 4.37
CA ASP A 194 -6.10 2.57 4.18
C ASP A 194 -5.73 3.47 2.98
N ALA A 195 -6.67 3.66 2.06
CA ALA A 195 -6.50 4.50 0.88
C ALA A 195 -6.33 5.99 1.22
N GLN A 196 -6.91 6.44 2.33
CA GLN A 196 -6.83 7.83 2.81
C GLN A 196 -5.63 8.05 3.73
N SER A 197 -5.15 7.01 4.40
CA SER A 197 -3.96 7.05 5.25
C SER A 197 -3.02 5.88 4.92
N PRO A 198 -2.18 6.00 3.88
CA PRO A 198 -1.30 4.91 3.45
C PRO A 198 -0.29 4.43 4.51
N MET A 199 -0.06 5.22 5.57
CA MET A 199 0.76 4.85 6.73
C MET A 199 0.09 3.77 7.60
N CYS A 200 -1.24 3.68 7.57
CA CYS A 200 -2.00 2.61 8.22
C CYS A 200 -2.05 1.41 7.29
N PHE A 201 -1.17 0.44 7.50
CA PHE A 201 -1.08 -0.77 6.69
C PHE A 201 -0.75 -2.01 7.53
N THR A 202 -1.13 -3.17 7.02
CA THR A 202 -0.80 -4.46 7.63
C THR A 202 -0.50 -5.50 6.57
N ASN A 203 0.07 -6.63 7.01
CA ASN A 203 0.37 -7.74 6.12
C ASN A 203 -0.36 -8.99 6.57
N GLY A 204 -0.96 -9.70 5.62
CA GLY A 204 -1.59 -10.98 5.88
C GLY A 204 -0.73 -12.12 5.37
N LYS A 205 -0.82 -13.26 6.04
CA LYS A 205 -0.19 -14.52 5.63
C LYS A 205 -1.18 -15.66 5.78
N GLY A 206 -1.14 -16.61 4.86
CA GLY A 206 -2.06 -17.73 4.87
C GLY A 206 -1.69 -18.85 3.91
N SER A 207 -2.32 -20.01 4.09
CA SER A 207 -2.15 -21.14 3.17
C SER A 207 -3.02 -21.02 1.91
N THR A 208 -3.97 -20.10 1.92
CA THR A 208 -4.87 -19.75 0.81
C THR A 208 -4.96 -18.24 0.67
N LYS A 209 -5.52 -17.75 -0.44
CA LYS A 209 -5.77 -16.32 -0.65
C LYS A 209 -6.66 -15.75 0.45
N GLU A 210 -7.75 -16.44 0.78
CA GLU A 210 -8.76 -16.02 1.75
C GLU A 210 -8.20 -16.00 3.17
N SER A 211 -7.40 -17.01 3.57
CA SER A 211 -6.79 -17.04 4.90
C SER A 211 -5.74 -15.94 5.08
N ALA A 212 -5.01 -15.60 4.02
CA ALA A 212 -4.11 -14.45 4.04
C ALA A 212 -4.91 -13.14 4.20
N LEU A 213 -5.98 -12.93 3.43
CA LEU A 213 -6.82 -11.72 3.55
C LEU A 213 -7.43 -11.58 4.95
N ALA A 214 -8.01 -12.66 5.48
CA ALA A 214 -8.54 -12.68 6.84
C ALA A 214 -7.44 -12.33 7.88
N SER A 215 -6.21 -12.85 7.68
CA SER A 215 -5.07 -12.50 8.53
C SER A 215 -4.70 -11.01 8.44
N ALA A 216 -4.70 -10.40 7.26
CA ALA A 216 -4.36 -8.99 7.10
C ALA A 216 -5.38 -8.07 7.78
N LEU A 217 -6.67 -8.33 7.53
CA LEU A 217 -7.78 -7.57 8.11
C LEU A 217 -7.81 -7.72 9.64
N GLY A 218 -7.58 -8.94 10.15
CA GLY A 218 -7.46 -9.18 11.59
C GLY A 218 -6.30 -8.41 12.21
N GLU A 219 -5.12 -8.43 11.57
CA GLU A 219 -3.98 -7.62 12.00
C GLU A 219 -4.31 -6.11 11.96
N PHE A 220 -5.05 -5.65 10.95
CA PHE A 220 -5.44 -4.23 10.84
C PHE A 220 -6.31 -3.79 12.01
N ILE A 221 -7.33 -4.60 12.34
CA ILE A 221 -8.21 -4.35 13.48
C ILE A 221 -7.43 -4.44 14.80
N GLU A 222 -6.51 -5.40 14.94
CA GLU A 222 -5.62 -5.49 16.10
C GLU A 222 -4.80 -4.20 16.28
N ARG A 223 -4.13 -3.72 15.23
CA ARG A 223 -3.31 -2.50 15.30
C ARG A 223 -4.17 -1.27 15.58
N LEU A 224 -5.37 -1.19 15.01
CA LEU A 224 -6.30 -0.11 15.27
C LEU A 224 -6.75 -0.07 16.74
N ASN A 225 -7.17 -1.21 17.29
CA ASN A 225 -7.65 -1.29 18.68
C ASN A 225 -6.56 -0.93 19.71
N CYS A 226 -5.29 -1.11 19.36
CA CYS A 226 -4.16 -0.81 20.22
C CYS A 226 -3.50 0.56 19.94
N ASN A 227 -4.16 1.45 19.18
CA ASN A 227 -3.61 2.74 18.73
C ASN A 227 -2.21 2.62 18.06
N PHE A 228 -1.90 1.43 17.53
CA PHE A 228 -0.52 1.04 17.22
C PHE A 228 0.01 1.69 15.95
N PHE A 229 -0.86 2.10 15.02
CA PHE A 229 -0.44 2.81 13.81
C PHE A 229 0.26 4.14 14.09
N TYR A 230 0.02 4.72 15.27
CA TYR A 230 0.53 6.04 15.65
C TYR A 230 1.35 6.03 16.94
N ASN A 231 1.77 4.86 17.42
CA ASN A 231 2.47 4.69 18.70
C ASN A 231 3.76 5.54 18.79
N ASP A 232 4.46 5.71 17.67
CA ASP A 232 5.74 6.42 17.58
C ASP A 232 5.59 7.93 17.28
N GLN A 233 4.38 8.49 17.39
CA GLN A 233 4.08 9.87 17.02
C GLN A 233 3.50 10.67 18.18
N PHE A 234 3.89 11.94 18.29
CA PHE A 234 3.17 12.92 19.11
C PHE A 234 1.87 13.33 18.38
N TRP A 235 0.73 13.27 19.07
CA TRP A 235 -0.60 13.46 18.45
C TRP A 235 -1.07 14.92 18.45
N GLY A 236 -0.29 15.84 19.00
CA GLY A 236 -0.60 17.27 19.02
C GLY A 236 -1.25 17.73 20.32
N GLU A 237 -1.19 19.04 20.56
CA GLU A 237 -1.66 19.67 21.80
C GLU A 237 -3.17 19.54 21.99
N ASP A 238 -3.95 19.57 20.90
CA ASP A 238 -5.40 19.44 20.95
C ASP A 238 -5.84 18.07 21.49
N ILE A 239 -5.21 16.98 21.04
CA ILE A 239 -5.49 15.63 21.52
C ILE A 239 -4.92 15.45 22.93
N ALA A 240 -3.72 15.96 23.21
CA ALA A 240 -3.11 15.92 24.53
C ALA A 240 -3.95 16.64 25.62
N ALA A 241 -4.78 17.60 25.22
CA ALA A 241 -5.69 18.36 26.08
C ALA A 241 -7.13 17.82 26.11
N ALA A 242 -7.46 16.81 25.30
CA ALA A 242 -8.80 16.24 25.19
C ALA A 242 -9.29 15.57 26.49
N GLU A 243 -10.53 15.08 26.50
CA GLU A 243 -11.10 14.35 27.64
C GLU A 243 -10.28 13.09 27.98
N PHE A 244 -9.85 12.36 26.94
CA PHE A 244 -8.90 11.25 27.00
C PHE A 244 -7.98 11.28 25.79
N VAL A 245 -6.79 10.70 25.92
CA VAL A 245 -5.81 10.56 24.83
C VAL A 245 -5.92 9.18 24.18
N HIS A 246 -5.76 8.10 24.96
CA HIS A 246 -5.71 6.73 24.48
C HIS A 246 -7.06 6.03 24.56
N TYR A 247 -7.67 6.03 25.75
CA TYR A 247 -8.95 5.36 26.00
C TYR A 247 -9.80 6.10 27.03
N PRO A 248 -11.15 6.09 26.92
CA PRO A 248 -12.03 6.75 27.89
C PRO A 248 -11.87 6.30 29.35
N ASN A 249 -11.32 5.10 29.58
CA ASN A 249 -11.08 4.54 30.90
C ASN A 249 -9.62 4.67 31.37
N GLU A 250 -8.78 5.43 30.66
CA GLU A 250 -7.42 5.73 31.08
C GLU A 250 -7.40 6.56 32.38
N ARG A 251 -6.26 6.55 33.07
CA ARG A 251 -6.08 7.29 34.31
C ARG A 251 -4.78 8.07 34.28
N TRP A 252 -4.86 9.32 34.69
CA TRP A 252 -3.73 10.25 34.78
C TRP A 252 -3.27 10.39 36.22
N PHE A 253 -1.95 10.32 36.44
CA PHE A 253 -1.35 10.43 37.75
C PHE A 253 -0.13 11.35 37.70
N LYS A 254 -0.13 12.39 38.51
CA LYS A 254 1.03 13.28 38.66
C LYS A 254 2.13 12.58 39.45
N PRO A 255 3.41 12.79 39.09
CA PRO A 255 4.52 12.35 39.93
C PRO A 255 4.37 12.83 41.37
N GLY A 256 4.73 11.96 42.32
CA GLY A 256 4.74 12.28 43.73
C GLY A 256 5.86 13.25 44.12
N PRO A 257 5.94 13.65 45.40
CA PRO A 257 7.01 14.51 45.90
C PRO A 257 8.39 13.93 45.57
N LYS A 258 9.31 14.78 45.11
CA LYS A 258 10.66 14.40 44.65
C LYS A 258 10.65 13.41 43.47
N ASP A 259 9.65 13.52 42.58
CA ASP A 259 9.53 12.70 41.37
C ASP A 259 9.29 11.20 41.66
N ALA A 260 8.68 10.91 42.81
CA ALA A 260 8.33 9.55 43.20
C ALA A 260 7.27 8.97 42.27
N LEU A 261 7.35 7.67 42.01
CA LEU A 261 6.33 6.93 41.29
C LEU A 261 4.98 7.02 42.04
N PRO A 262 3.86 7.35 41.37
CA PRO A 262 2.53 7.33 42.00
C PRO A 262 2.18 5.94 42.53
N ALA A 263 1.48 5.88 43.67
CA ALA A 263 1.18 4.60 44.34
C ALA A 263 0.22 3.71 43.54
N GLU A 264 -0.53 4.29 42.61
CA GLU A 264 -1.48 3.62 41.74
C GLU A 264 -0.84 2.98 40.50
N ILE A 265 0.44 3.27 40.23
CA ILE A 265 1.15 2.78 39.05
C ILE A 265 1.88 1.48 39.38
N LEU A 266 1.50 0.42 38.67
CA LEU A 266 1.98 -0.96 38.82
C LEU A 266 1.60 -1.61 40.15
N ASP A 267 1.60 -2.94 40.19
CA ASP A 267 1.47 -3.71 41.43
C ASP A 267 2.84 -4.12 41.99
N GLU A 268 2.87 -4.73 43.17
CA GLU A 268 4.11 -5.17 43.82
C GLU A 268 4.93 -6.13 42.94
N HIS A 269 4.26 -6.98 42.16
CA HIS A 269 4.92 -7.93 41.27
C HIS A 269 5.63 -7.21 40.13
N CYS A 270 4.94 -6.29 39.45
CA CYS A 270 5.49 -5.51 38.35
C CYS A 270 6.61 -4.57 38.83
N LEU A 271 6.48 -3.98 40.03
CA LEU A 271 7.53 -3.15 40.61
C LEU A 271 8.81 -3.95 40.90
N ALA A 272 8.69 -5.20 41.34
CA ALA A 272 9.86 -6.06 41.53
C ALA A 272 10.62 -6.36 40.23
N ILE A 273 9.96 -6.29 39.07
CA ILE A 273 10.56 -6.53 37.75
C ILE A 273 11.08 -5.22 37.13
N TYR A 274 10.25 -4.17 37.13
CA TYR A 274 10.51 -2.92 36.39
C TYR A 274 11.17 -1.82 37.24
N ASN A 275 11.19 -1.96 38.57
CA ASN A 275 11.82 -1.02 39.48
C ASN A 275 12.62 -1.73 40.62
N PRO A 276 13.49 -2.71 40.31
CA PRO A 276 14.17 -3.52 41.32
C PRO A 276 15.10 -2.69 42.24
N ASP A 277 15.71 -1.63 41.70
CA ASP A 277 16.67 -0.78 42.40
C ASP A 277 16.03 0.49 43.00
N GLY A 278 14.72 0.69 42.81
CA GLY A 278 14.02 1.88 43.30
C GLY A 278 14.36 3.18 42.55
N GLU A 279 14.92 3.08 41.34
CA GLU A 279 15.36 4.22 40.53
C GLU A 279 14.27 4.77 39.58
N LEU A 280 13.16 4.05 39.40
CA LEU A 280 12.06 4.48 38.53
C LEU A 280 11.34 5.70 39.12
N ARG A 281 11.21 6.74 38.30
CA ARG A 281 10.58 8.02 38.65
C ARG A 281 9.34 8.27 37.84
N GLY A 282 8.43 9.10 38.36
CA GLY A 282 7.20 9.47 37.66
C GLY A 282 7.48 10.12 36.31
N SER A 283 8.48 11.02 36.25
CA SER A 283 8.87 11.70 35.01
C SER A 283 9.43 10.81 33.91
N HIS A 284 9.85 9.57 34.23
CA HIS A 284 10.33 8.61 33.23
C HIS A 284 9.18 7.97 32.44
N LEU A 285 7.93 8.07 32.93
CA LEU A 285 6.77 7.33 32.41
C LEU A 285 5.75 8.23 31.68
N TYR A 286 6.14 9.45 31.30
CA TYR A 286 5.28 10.26 30.44
C TYR A 286 5.11 9.59 29.08
N ASP A 287 3.86 9.44 28.64
CA ASP A 287 3.57 8.85 27.35
C ASP A 287 4.01 9.80 26.23
N THR A 288 4.57 9.23 25.17
CA THR A 288 5.10 10.00 24.04
C THR A 288 4.00 10.56 23.14
N ASN A 289 2.82 9.95 23.13
CA ASN A 289 1.72 10.35 22.26
C ASN A 289 1.06 11.65 22.71
N SER A 290 0.88 11.85 24.02
CA SER A 290 0.38 13.11 24.59
C SER A 290 1.48 14.14 24.85
N GLY A 291 2.68 13.71 25.25
CA GLY A 291 3.72 14.60 25.77
C GLY A 291 3.27 15.52 26.93
N ASN A 292 2.14 15.24 27.57
CA ASN A 292 1.50 16.14 28.51
C ASN A 292 2.02 15.91 29.94
N THR A 293 3.05 16.66 30.32
CA THR A 293 3.65 16.57 31.65
C THR A 293 2.87 17.31 32.75
N LEU A 294 1.75 17.95 32.42
CA LEU A 294 0.99 18.82 33.34
C LEU A 294 -0.21 18.11 34.00
N ARG A 295 -0.67 17.00 33.41
CA ARG A 295 -1.81 16.21 33.90
C ARG A 295 -1.40 15.15 34.91
#